data_AF-A0A486XVQ3-F1
#
_entry.id   AF-A0A486XVQ3-F1
#
_cell.length_a   1.000
_cell.length_b   1.000
_cell.length_c   1.000
_cell.angle_alpha   90.00
_cell.angle_beta   90.00
_cell.angle_gamma   90.00
#
_symmetry.space_group_name_H-M   'P 1'
#
loop_
_entity.id
_entity.type
_entity.pdbx_description
1 polymer ?
#
loop_
_entity_poly.entity_id
_entity_poly.type
_entity_poly.pdbx_seq_one_letter_code
_entity_poly.pdbx_strand_id
1 'polypeptide(L)'
;MPRSINYRPSLIDELITNERLNSYASVFKHADDAELVGAYIWNMHVCASLYPLLTTAEVTLRNSIDTALTRSLGRFWWSQNRLHYKSFSQGRNEPFVVSAIKQNFSKAFNQVTRDKRDRYSIRNARPTHHEIIAKTEFSTWEFILDHEFMGPNLIWPAQLGSVFRGVWPTSRAANMLSSTKDLVKTIREFRNRVSHHEPVWKRFSVHTEQDAITHLHEKIDKIKQLVLLISPEKEQLVIRSGLLSSAERMCSISELRRFQHNIETVKIKSIAKLSKLSQKASDENAVKKIVLYKYGKTQFLLHPD
;
A
#
# COMPACT_ATOMS: atom_id res chain seq x y z
N MET A 1 15.69 1.93 -21.64
CA MET A 1 15.96 0.50 -21.46
C MET A 1 17.17 0.05 -22.30
N PRO A 2 17.79 -1.13 -22.06
CA PRO A 2 18.89 -1.63 -22.88
C PRO A 2 18.48 -1.76 -24.34
N ARG A 3 19.27 -1.16 -25.24
CA ARG A 3 19.04 -1.19 -26.69
C ARG A 3 19.52 -2.49 -27.35
N SER A 4 20.26 -3.31 -26.61
CA SER A 4 20.73 -4.62 -27.04
C SER A 4 19.68 -5.73 -26.95
N ILE A 5 18.50 -5.43 -26.39
CA ILE A 5 17.39 -6.38 -26.28
C ILE A 5 16.51 -6.24 -27.53
N ASN A 6 16.15 -7.37 -28.13
CA ASN A 6 15.08 -7.40 -29.11
C ASN A 6 13.73 -7.51 -28.39
N TYR A 7 12.89 -6.48 -28.49
CA TYR A 7 11.62 -6.41 -27.76
C TYR A 7 10.48 -7.14 -28.47
N ARG A 8 10.63 -7.44 -29.76
CA ARG A 8 9.59 -8.12 -30.55
C ARG A 8 10.16 -9.26 -31.42
N PRO A 9 9.36 -10.29 -31.71
CA PRO A 9 7.99 -10.50 -31.20
C PRO A 9 7.98 -11.11 -29.79
N SER A 10 8.93 -11.97 -29.43
CA SER A 10 8.79 -12.86 -28.27
C SER A 10 8.60 -12.17 -26.91
N LEU A 11 9.23 -11.01 -26.68
CA LEU A 11 9.07 -10.34 -25.38
C LEU A 11 7.70 -9.64 -25.26
N ILE A 12 7.36 -8.76 -26.20
CA ILE A 12 6.10 -8.01 -26.13
C ILE A 12 4.91 -8.83 -26.57
N ASP A 13 4.97 -9.52 -27.71
CA ASP A 13 3.77 -10.13 -28.30
C ASP A 13 3.37 -11.41 -27.55
N GLU A 14 4.32 -12.16 -26.98
CA GLU A 14 4.06 -13.44 -26.32
C GLU A 14 4.08 -13.37 -24.78
N LEU A 15 5.05 -12.67 -24.18
CA LEU A 15 5.29 -12.74 -22.72
C LEU A 15 4.70 -11.58 -21.91
N ILE A 16 4.73 -10.36 -22.45
CA ILE A 16 4.13 -9.18 -21.79
C ILE A 16 2.69 -8.94 -22.29
N THR A 17 2.48 -9.19 -23.58
CA THR A 17 1.29 -8.91 -24.41
C THR A 17 1.02 -7.43 -24.70
N ASN A 18 0.53 -7.16 -25.91
CA ASN A 18 0.14 -5.81 -26.34
C ASN A 18 -1.02 -5.28 -25.50
N GLU A 19 -1.97 -6.13 -25.11
CA GLU A 19 -3.12 -5.75 -24.27
C GLU A 19 -2.67 -5.16 -22.93
N ARG A 20 -1.60 -5.71 -22.34
CA ARG A 20 -1.03 -5.20 -21.10
C ARG A 20 -0.36 -3.84 -21.32
N LEU A 21 0.41 -3.68 -22.40
CA LEU A 21 1.13 -2.45 -22.72
C LEU A 21 0.25 -1.33 -23.28
N ASN A 22 -0.90 -1.62 -23.91
CA ASN A 22 -1.79 -0.62 -24.51
C ASN A 22 -2.20 0.46 -23.52
N SER A 23 -2.46 0.08 -22.26
CA SER A 23 -2.78 1.04 -21.21
C SER A 23 -1.62 2.00 -20.89
N TYR A 24 -0.39 1.52 -20.96
CA TYR A 24 0.80 2.35 -20.77
C TYR A 24 1.01 3.27 -21.97
N ALA A 25 0.82 2.76 -23.19
CA ALA A 25 0.99 3.54 -24.41
C ALA A 25 0.01 4.72 -24.49
N SER A 26 -1.20 4.57 -23.93
CA SER A 26 -2.21 5.65 -23.91
C SER A 26 -1.92 6.78 -22.90
N VAL A 27 -1.06 6.55 -21.91
CA VAL A 27 -0.84 7.51 -20.80
C VAL A 27 0.60 8.02 -20.77
N PHE A 28 1.58 7.16 -21.08
CA PHE A 28 3.00 7.49 -20.99
C PHE A 28 3.63 7.81 -22.34
N LYS A 29 4.44 8.88 -22.34
CA LYS A 29 5.23 9.27 -23.49
C LYS A 29 6.33 8.24 -23.70
N HIS A 30 6.47 7.77 -24.93
CA HIS A 30 7.49 6.81 -25.32
C HIS A 30 7.85 7.02 -26.80
N ALA A 31 9.12 6.89 -27.16
CA ALA A 31 9.58 6.96 -28.55
C ALA A 31 9.54 5.59 -29.25
N ASP A 32 9.62 4.50 -28.48
CA ASP A 32 9.74 3.13 -29.00
C ASP A 32 9.34 2.09 -27.93
N ASP A 33 9.36 0.81 -28.32
CA ASP A 33 9.06 -0.33 -27.45
C ASP A 33 9.95 -0.40 -26.21
N ALA A 34 11.20 0.04 -26.29
CA ALA A 34 12.12 -0.01 -25.16
C ALA A 34 11.70 1.01 -24.09
N GLU A 35 11.26 2.20 -24.48
CA GLU A 35 10.70 3.19 -23.54
C GLU A 35 9.32 2.79 -23.01
N LEU A 36 8.48 2.14 -23.82
CA LEU A 36 7.18 1.63 -23.39
C LEU A 36 7.33 0.54 -22.32
N VAL A 37 8.23 -0.43 -22.54
CA VAL A 37 8.60 -1.45 -21.55
C VAL A 37 9.26 -0.81 -20.32
N GLY A 38 9.97 0.30 -20.48
CA GLY A 38 10.47 1.12 -19.37
C GLY A 38 9.35 1.61 -18.44
N ALA A 39 8.25 2.13 -18.99
CA ALA A 39 7.08 2.54 -18.21
C ALA A 39 6.39 1.36 -17.50
N TYR A 40 6.35 0.21 -18.17
CA TYR A 40 5.83 -1.03 -17.59
C TYR A 40 6.65 -1.48 -16.36
N ILE A 41 7.99 -1.52 -16.49
CA ILE A 41 8.89 -1.89 -15.39
C ILE A 41 8.85 -0.85 -14.27
N TRP A 42 8.75 0.44 -14.60
CA TRP A 42 8.57 1.49 -13.60
C TRP A 42 7.35 1.22 -12.71
N ASN A 43 6.20 0.82 -13.27
CA ASN A 43 5.03 0.47 -12.47
C ASN A 43 5.29 -0.71 -11.51
N MET A 44 6.10 -1.70 -11.91
CA MET A 44 6.51 -2.77 -10.99
C MET A 44 7.32 -2.24 -9.80
N HIS A 45 8.21 -1.29 -10.04
CA HIS A 45 8.98 -0.65 -8.97
C HIS A 45 8.12 0.28 -8.11
N VAL A 46 7.12 0.97 -8.67
CA VAL A 46 6.11 1.71 -7.92
C VAL A 46 5.33 0.76 -6.98
N CYS A 47 4.87 -0.39 -7.49
CA CYS A 47 4.22 -1.41 -6.66
C CYS A 47 5.13 -1.85 -5.50
N ALA A 48 6.40 -2.11 -5.78
CA ALA A 48 7.37 -2.51 -4.77
C ALA A 48 7.62 -1.42 -3.71
N SER A 49 7.72 -0.14 -4.12
CA SER A 49 7.96 0.97 -3.20
C SER A 49 6.74 1.33 -2.34
N LEU A 50 5.53 1.05 -2.83
CA LEU A 50 4.29 1.28 -2.09
C LEU A 50 3.98 0.19 -1.05
N TYR A 51 4.50 -1.03 -1.26
CA TYR A 51 4.20 -2.18 -0.42
C TYR A 51 4.50 -1.97 1.08
N PRO A 52 5.64 -1.37 1.49
CA PRO A 52 5.90 -1.08 2.91
C PRO A 52 4.89 -0.12 3.54
N LEU A 53 4.43 0.90 2.81
CA LEU A 53 3.43 1.86 3.29
C LEU A 53 2.07 1.18 3.49
N LEU A 54 1.64 0.40 2.50
CA LEU A 54 0.38 -0.36 2.56
C LEU A 54 0.37 -1.37 3.69
N THR A 55 1.46 -2.12 3.85
CA THR A 55 1.65 -3.07 4.95
C THR A 55 1.61 -2.36 6.30
N THR A 56 2.26 -1.19 6.39
CA THR A 56 2.24 -0.38 7.61
C THR A 56 0.82 0.04 7.97
N ALA A 57 0.03 0.54 7.01
CA ALA A 57 -1.36 0.92 7.25
C ALA A 57 -2.22 -0.26 7.72
N GLU A 58 -2.16 -1.39 7.01
CA GLU A 58 -2.95 -2.59 7.32
C GLU A 58 -2.62 -3.16 8.70
N VAL A 59 -1.33 -3.36 9.00
CA VAL A 59 -0.89 -3.94 10.28
C VAL A 59 -1.17 -2.99 11.44
N THR A 60 -0.98 -1.69 11.26
CA THR A 60 -1.25 -0.69 12.31
C THR A 60 -2.74 -0.62 12.62
N LEU A 61 -3.60 -0.57 11.59
CA LEU A 61 -5.06 -0.56 11.76
C LEU A 61 -5.52 -1.82 12.49
N ARG A 62 -5.15 -2.98 11.97
CA ARG A 62 -5.49 -4.28 12.55
C ARG A 62 -5.11 -4.35 14.03
N ASN A 63 -3.85 -4.08 14.33
CA ASN A 63 -3.35 -4.27 15.69
C ASN A 63 -3.96 -3.23 16.64
N SER A 64 -4.26 -2.02 16.17
CA SER A 64 -4.94 -1.01 16.98
C SER A 64 -6.36 -1.44 17.34
N ILE A 65 -7.13 -1.91 16.36
CA ILE A 65 -8.47 -2.47 16.56
C ILE A 65 -8.42 -3.67 17.50
N ASP A 66 -7.56 -4.65 17.22
CA ASP A 66 -7.45 -5.86 18.01
C ASP A 66 -7.05 -5.58 19.47
N THR A 67 -6.12 -4.65 19.69
CA THR A 67 -5.70 -4.25 21.04
C THR A 67 -6.86 -3.63 21.82
N ALA A 68 -7.63 -2.74 21.21
CA ALA A 68 -8.78 -2.11 21.86
C ALA A 68 -9.88 -3.14 22.17
N LEU A 69 -10.24 -3.98 21.20
CA LEU A 69 -11.30 -4.97 21.37
C LEU A 69 -10.92 -6.12 22.30
N THR A 70 -9.66 -6.55 22.31
CA THR A 70 -9.19 -7.55 23.26
C THR A 70 -9.24 -7.04 24.70
N ARG A 71 -9.01 -5.74 24.93
CA ARG A 71 -9.14 -5.14 26.27
C ARG A 71 -10.60 -5.09 26.74
N SER A 72 -11.56 -4.86 25.86
CA SER A 72 -12.97 -4.74 26.26
C SER A 72 -13.77 -6.07 26.20
N LEU A 73 -13.47 -6.94 25.24
CA LEU A 73 -14.23 -8.18 24.96
C LEU A 73 -13.40 -9.47 25.20
N GLY A 74 -12.12 -9.32 25.56
CA GLY A 74 -11.18 -10.44 25.75
C GLY A 74 -10.65 -11.04 24.45
N ARG A 75 -9.76 -12.03 24.56
CA ARG A 75 -9.22 -12.74 23.39
C ARG A 75 -10.32 -13.43 22.61
N PHE A 76 -10.14 -13.49 21.29
CA PHE A 76 -11.12 -14.03 20.35
C PHE A 76 -12.45 -13.27 20.41
N TRP A 77 -12.39 -11.94 20.50
CA TRP A 77 -13.54 -11.05 20.58
C TRP A 77 -14.54 -11.21 19.42
N TRP A 78 -14.11 -11.80 18.29
CA TRP A 78 -14.97 -12.15 17.15
C TRP A 78 -15.77 -13.44 17.35
N SER A 79 -15.63 -14.14 18.48
CA SER A 79 -16.39 -15.35 18.75
C SER A 79 -17.88 -15.05 18.85
N GLN A 80 -18.69 -16.10 18.66
CA GLN A 80 -20.14 -16.02 18.88
C GLN A 80 -20.42 -15.44 20.28
N ASN A 81 -21.41 -14.54 20.35
CA ASN A 81 -21.90 -13.84 21.54
C ASN A 81 -21.03 -12.72 22.13
N ARG A 82 -19.84 -12.42 21.57
CA ARG A 82 -18.98 -11.32 22.06
C ARG A 82 -19.08 -10.05 21.23
N LEU A 83 -19.09 -10.19 19.91
CA LEU A 83 -19.24 -9.06 18.99
C LEU A 83 -20.72 -8.82 18.71
N HIS A 84 -21.32 -7.89 19.45
CA HIS A 84 -22.73 -7.50 19.25
C HIS A 84 -22.85 -6.52 18.07
N TYR A 85 -24.01 -6.53 17.42
CA TYR A 85 -24.32 -5.65 16.30
C TYR A 85 -25.77 -5.15 16.39
N LYS A 86 -26.01 -3.97 15.81
CA LYS A 86 -27.21 -3.17 16.01
C LYS A 86 -28.49 -3.86 15.51
N SER A 87 -28.44 -4.49 14.35
CA SER A 87 -29.62 -5.09 13.71
C SER A 87 -29.94 -6.51 14.20
N PHE A 88 -29.31 -6.98 15.28
CA PHE A 88 -29.57 -8.31 15.84
C PHE A 88 -31.03 -8.45 16.26
N SER A 89 -31.71 -9.45 15.70
CA SER A 89 -33.07 -9.85 16.07
C SER A 89 -33.26 -11.34 15.82
N GLN A 90 -33.93 -12.04 16.73
CA GLN A 90 -34.20 -13.47 16.60
C GLN A 90 -34.95 -13.79 15.29
N GLY A 91 -34.47 -14.78 14.53
CA GLY A 91 -35.10 -15.23 13.28
C GLY A 91 -34.81 -14.37 12.05
N ARG A 92 -34.00 -13.32 12.15
CA ARG A 92 -33.58 -12.50 11.00
C ARG A 92 -32.20 -12.91 10.49
N ASN A 93 -32.00 -12.81 9.18
CA ASN A 93 -30.70 -13.05 8.57
C ASN A 93 -29.67 -12.03 9.06
N GLU A 94 -28.46 -12.51 9.29
CA GLU A 94 -27.32 -11.69 9.67
C GLU A 94 -26.93 -10.73 8.52
N PRO A 95 -26.65 -9.45 8.80
CA PRO A 95 -26.17 -8.52 7.79
C PRO A 95 -24.87 -9.02 7.15
N PHE A 96 -24.68 -8.69 5.87
CA PHE A 96 -23.50 -9.08 5.09
C PHE A 96 -22.17 -8.80 5.81
N VAL A 97 -22.01 -7.60 6.40
CA VAL A 97 -20.74 -7.22 7.05
C VAL A 97 -20.42 -8.11 8.25
N VAL A 98 -21.43 -8.52 9.01
CA VAL A 98 -21.23 -9.37 10.20
C VAL A 98 -20.91 -10.80 9.78
N SER A 99 -21.64 -11.35 8.80
CA SER A 99 -21.37 -12.69 8.27
C SER A 99 -20.02 -12.77 7.57
N ALA A 100 -19.61 -11.72 6.83
CA ALA A 100 -18.30 -11.62 6.20
C ALA A 100 -17.16 -11.59 7.22
N ILE A 101 -17.29 -10.84 8.32
CA ILE A 101 -16.30 -10.83 9.42
C ILE A 101 -16.14 -12.24 10.01
N LYS A 102 -17.25 -12.91 10.34
CA LYS A 102 -17.23 -14.28 10.86
C LYS A 102 -16.56 -15.26 9.90
N GLN A 103 -16.90 -15.16 8.60
CA GLN A 103 -16.30 -16.00 7.57
C GLN A 103 -14.80 -15.75 7.45
N ASN A 104 -14.34 -14.50 7.47
CA ASN A 104 -12.92 -14.16 7.38
C ASN A 104 -12.12 -14.72 8.56
N PHE A 105 -12.64 -14.60 9.78
CA PHE A 105 -11.99 -15.18 10.96
C PHE A 105 -11.97 -16.72 10.93
N SER A 106 -13.05 -17.36 10.47
CA SER A 106 -13.12 -18.81 10.28
C SER A 106 -12.11 -19.28 9.22
N LYS A 107 -12.00 -18.55 8.10
CA LYS A 107 -11.02 -18.81 7.05
C LYS A 107 -9.60 -18.68 7.58
N ALA A 108 -9.30 -17.61 8.33
CA ALA A 108 -8.00 -17.39 8.95
C ALA A 108 -7.63 -18.53 9.92
N PHE A 109 -8.56 -18.95 10.79
CA PHE A 109 -8.38 -20.10 11.68
C PHE A 109 -8.02 -21.37 10.89
N ASN A 110 -8.80 -21.69 9.86
CA ASN A 110 -8.59 -22.89 9.05
C ASN A 110 -7.26 -22.85 8.31
N GLN A 111 -6.86 -21.70 7.77
CA GLN A 111 -5.58 -21.56 7.09
C GLN A 111 -4.41 -21.68 8.07
N VAL A 112 -4.46 -21.09 9.28
CA VAL A 112 -3.38 -21.27 10.27
C VAL A 112 -3.27 -22.74 10.67
N THR A 113 -4.39 -23.43 10.88
CA THR A 113 -4.39 -24.86 11.20
C THR A 113 -3.73 -25.69 10.10
N ARG A 114 -4.09 -25.45 8.84
CA ARG A 114 -3.48 -26.12 7.67
C ARG A 114 -2.00 -25.79 7.57
N ASP A 115 -1.64 -24.52 7.62
CA ASP A 115 -0.25 -24.06 7.53
C ASP A 115 0.64 -24.71 8.60
N LYS A 116 0.15 -24.87 9.83
CA LYS A 116 0.89 -25.54 10.90
C LYS A 116 1.03 -27.04 10.68
N ARG A 117 -0.01 -27.68 10.16
CA ARG A 117 0.03 -29.09 9.78
C ARG A 117 1.04 -29.31 8.66
N ASP A 118 0.99 -28.50 7.61
CA ASP A 118 1.77 -28.71 6.39
C ASP A 118 3.23 -28.29 6.58
N ARG A 119 3.50 -27.17 7.27
CA ARG A 119 4.86 -26.67 7.47
C ARG A 119 5.59 -27.31 8.64
N TYR A 120 4.88 -27.71 9.68
CA TYR A 120 5.49 -28.17 10.94
C TYR A 120 5.00 -29.55 11.41
N SER A 121 4.17 -30.24 10.62
CA SER A 121 3.68 -31.59 10.95
C SER A 121 2.90 -31.69 12.28
N ILE A 122 2.28 -30.59 12.73
CA ILE A 122 1.49 -30.55 13.97
C ILE A 122 0.07 -31.08 13.70
N ARG A 123 -0.24 -32.30 14.15
CA ARG A 123 -1.53 -32.97 13.91
C ARG A 123 -2.74 -32.28 14.57
N ASN A 124 -2.56 -31.77 15.79
CA ASN A 124 -3.60 -31.09 16.57
C ASN A 124 -3.31 -29.60 16.71
N ALA A 125 -3.04 -28.94 15.58
CA ALA A 125 -2.69 -27.53 15.56
C ALA A 125 -3.83 -26.69 16.13
N ARG A 126 -3.54 -25.93 17.19
CA ARG A 126 -4.44 -24.93 17.76
C ARG A 126 -3.93 -23.53 17.37
N PRO A 127 -4.61 -22.81 16.46
CA PRO A 127 -4.30 -21.42 16.18
C PRO A 127 -4.42 -20.55 17.44
N THR A 128 -3.42 -19.72 17.69
CA THR A 128 -3.47 -18.69 18.72
C THR A 128 -4.24 -17.47 18.20
N HIS A 129 -4.74 -16.64 19.12
CA HIS A 129 -5.39 -15.38 18.78
C HIS A 129 -4.55 -14.51 17.82
N HIS A 130 -3.27 -14.31 18.11
CA HIS A 130 -2.38 -13.49 17.28
C HIS A 130 -2.16 -14.07 15.89
N GLU A 131 -2.08 -15.39 15.75
CA GLU A 131 -1.94 -16.02 14.43
C GLU A 131 -3.20 -15.84 13.58
N ILE A 132 -4.38 -15.93 14.20
CA ILE A 132 -5.64 -15.68 13.50
C ILE A 132 -5.70 -14.21 13.07
N ILE A 133 -5.48 -13.27 13.98
CA ILE A 133 -5.40 -11.83 13.68
C ILE A 133 -4.41 -11.59 12.54
N ALA A 134 -3.21 -12.17 12.61
CA ALA A 134 -2.17 -12.02 11.61
C ALA A 134 -2.60 -12.53 10.21
N LYS A 135 -3.39 -13.62 10.17
CA LYS A 135 -3.85 -14.29 8.95
C LYS A 135 -5.16 -13.70 8.38
N THR A 136 -5.92 -12.98 9.19
CA THR A 136 -7.20 -12.38 8.78
C THR A 136 -7.03 -11.35 7.66
N GLU A 137 -7.88 -11.45 6.64
CA GLU A 137 -7.87 -10.58 5.46
C GLU A 137 -8.18 -9.11 5.79
N PHE A 138 -7.61 -8.19 5.00
CA PHE A 138 -7.79 -6.74 5.19
C PHE A 138 -9.26 -6.30 5.15
N SER A 139 -10.11 -6.95 4.35
CA SER A 139 -11.54 -6.63 4.27
C SER A 139 -12.24 -6.66 5.63
N THR A 140 -11.81 -7.51 6.56
CA THR A 140 -12.34 -7.55 7.94
C THR A 140 -12.20 -6.21 8.65
N TRP A 141 -11.05 -5.55 8.49
CA TRP A 141 -10.75 -4.28 9.16
C TRP A 141 -11.54 -3.10 8.56
N GLU A 142 -12.03 -3.23 7.33
CA GLU A 142 -13.04 -2.32 6.77
C GLU A 142 -14.43 -2.64 7.30
N PHE A 143 -14.85 -3.91 7.25
CA PHE A 143 -16.21 -4.30 7.62
C PHE A 143 -16.51 -4.03 9.09
N ILE A 144 -15.52 -4.15 9.97
CA ILE A 144 -15.72 -3.86 11.39
C ILE A 144 -16.00 -2.38 11.65
N LEU A 145 -15.62 -1.48 10.72
CA LEU A 145 -15.92 -0.04 10.81
C LEU A 145 -17.36 0.30 10.35
N ASP A 146 -18.21 -0.70 10.14
CA ASP A 146 -19.61 -0.48 9.75
C ASP A 146 -20.48 0.07 10.91
N HIS A 147 -21.55 0.78 10.55
CA HIS A 147 -22.54 1.31 11.50
C HIS A 147 -23.33 0.22 12.23
N GLU A 148 -23.32 -1.02 11.76
CA GLU A 148 -23.78 -2.19 12.53
C GLU A 148 -23.10 -2.30 13.90
N PHE A 149 -21.88 -1.77 14.05
CA PHE A 149 -21.12 -1.81 15.31
C PHE A 149 -21.14 -0.46 16.06
N MET A 150 -21.99 0.47 15.63
CA MET A 150 -22.10 1.83 16.16
C MET A 150 -23.46 2.08 16.83
N GLY A 151 -23.44 2.32 18.14
CA GLY A 151 -24.65 2.57 18.93
C GLY A 151 -24.45 2.28 20.42
N PRO A 152 -25.45 2.54 21.26
CA PRO A 152 -25.38 2.27 22.69
C PRO A 152 -24.96 0.82 22.96
N ASN A 153 -24.01 0.62 23.88
CA ASN A 153 -23.47 -0.70 24.25
C ASN A 153 -22.77 -1.48 23.12
N LEU A 154 -22.45 -0.85 21.98
CA LEU A 154 -21.63 -1.44 20.92
C LEU A 154 -20.17 -0.94 21.01
N ILE A 155 -19.29 -1.51 20.18
CA ILE A 155 -17.85 -1.30 20.31
C ILE A 155 -17.42 0.14 20.01
N TRP A 156 -17.98 0.80 19.00
CA TRP A 156 -17.37 2.05 18.52
C TRP A 156 -17.47 3.25 19.45
N PRO A 157 -18.60 3.52 20.13
CA PRO A 157 -18.67 4.66 21.04
C PRO A 157 -17.60 4.64 22.15
N ALA A 158 -17.23 3.45 22.64
CA ALA A 158 -16.22 3.29 23.69
C ALA A 158 -14.78 3.14 23.15
N GLN A 159 -14.61 2.59 21.94
CA GLN A 159 -13.29 2.16 21.46
C GLN A 159 -12.65 3.08 20.42
N LEU A 160 -13.41 3.99 19.79
CA LEU A 160 -12.88 4.87 18.73
C LEU A 160 -11.62 5.65 19.16
N GLY A 161 -11.62 6.27 20.34
CA GLY A 161 -10.46 7.01 20.85
C GLY A 161 -9.25 6.15 21.22
N SER A 162 -9.47 4.86 21.51
CA SER A 162 -8.38 3.91 21.78
C SER A 162 -7.71 3.42 20.50
N VAL A 163 -8.50 3.30 19.42
CA VAL A 163 -8.07 2.83 18.10
C VAL A 163 -7.43 3.97 17.28
N PHE A 164 -8.04 5.15 17.29
CA PHE A 164 -7.66 6.30 16.47
C PHE A 164 -7.22 7.46 17.36
N ARG A 165 -5.91 7.51 17.64
CA ARG A 165 -5.31 8.44 18.61
C ARG A 165 -4.84 9.76 18.01
N GLY A 166 -4.88 9.88 16.69
CA GLY A 166 -4.59 11.11 15.98
C GLY A 166 -5.75 12.11 16.07
N VAL A 167 -5.58 13.26 15.42
CA VAL A 167 -6.63 14.30 15.35
C VAL A 167 -7.76 13.84 14.44
N TRP A 168 -8.99 13.90 14.95
CA TRP A 168 -10.17 13.51 14.17
C TRP A 168 -10.60 14.65 13.24
N PRO A 169 -11.03 14.35 12.01
CA PRO A 169 -11.53 15.36 11.07
C PRO A 169 -12.89 15.94 11.48
N THR A 170 -13.56 15.34 12.45
CA THR A 170 -14.87 15.74 12.94
C THR A 170 -15.05 15.31 14.40
N SER A 171 -15.80 16.09 15.17
CA SER A 171 -16.17 15.74 16.55
C SER A 171 -17.26 14.67 16.64
N ARG A 172 -17.96 14.37 15.52
CA ARG A 172 -19.03 13.38 15.49
C ARG A 172 -18.48 11.98 15.22
N ALA A 173 -18.52 11.12 16.25
CA ALA A 173 -18.02 9.75 16.19
C ALA A 173 -18.57 8.93 15.01
N ALA A 174 -19.85 9.08 14.66
CA ALA A 174 -20.49 8.42 13.53
C ALA A 174 -19.87 8.84 12.18
N ASN A 175 -19.66 10.14 11.99
CA ASN A 175 -19.06 10.68 10.77
C ASN A 175 -17.58 10.30 10.66
N MET A 176 -16.87 10.31 11.79
CA MET A 176 -15.49 9.85 11.88
C MET A 176 -15.39 8.37 11.46
N LEU A 177 -16.27 7.52 11.96
CA LEU A 177 -16.28 6.09 11.64
C LEU A 177 -16.52 5.87 10.13
N SER A 178 -17.53 6.55 9.56
CA SER A 178 -17.84 6.45 8.14
C SER A 178 -16.69 6.92 7.25
N SER A 179 -16.11 8.09 7.53
CA SER A 179 -14.99 8.60 6.74
C SER A 179 -13.74 7.72 6.84
N THR A 180 -13.51 7.13 8.03
CA THR A 180 -12.42 6.18 8.23
C THR A 180 -12.67 4.87 7.48
N LYS A 181 -13.90 4.36 7.47
CA LYS A 181 -14.28 3.18 6.67
C LYS A 181 -14.01 3.42 5.18
N ASP A 182 -14.41 4.57 4.63
CA ASP A 182 -14.18 4.91 3.23
C ASP A 182 -12.69 5.06 2.88
N LEU A 183 -11.91 5.62 3.82
CA LEU A 183 -10.46 5.70 3.69
C LEU A 183 -9.81 4.31 3.66
N VAL A 184 -10.18 3.44 4.60
CA VAL A 184 -9.69 2.04 4.67
C VAL A 184 -10.07 1.27 3.41
N LYS A 185 -11.31 1.40 2.93
CA LYS A 185 -11.76 0.82 1.66
C LYS A 185 -10.88 1.26 0.49
N THR A 186 -10.66 2.57 0.38
CA THR A 186 -9.82 3.15 -0.68
C THR A 186 -8.40 2.58 -0.69
N ILE A 187 -7.82 2.40 0.51
CA ILE A 187 -6.46 1.85 0.68
C ILE A 187 -6.45 0.35 0.38
N ARG A 188 -7.45 -0.41 0.85
CA ARG A 188 -7.57 -1.86 0.59
C ARG A 188 -7.70 -2.15 -0.90
N GLU A 189 -8.57 -1.44 -1.61
CA GLU A 189 -8.72 -1.58 -3.06
C GLU A 189 -7.42 -1.27 -3.80
N PHE A 190 -6.72 -0.20 -3.38
CA PHE A 190 -5.41 0.13 -3.95
C PHE A 190 -4.35 -0.94 -3.66
N ARG A 191 -4.33 -1.50 -2.44
CA ARG A 191 -3.45 -2.62 -2.06
C ARG A 191 -3.72 -3.86 -2.90
N ASN A 192 -4.99 -4.17 -3.16
CA ASN A 192 -5.36 -5.31 -3.99
C ASN A 192 -4.81 -5.16 -5.41
N ARG A 193 -4.86 -3.95 -5.98
CA ARG A 193 -4.28 -3.68 -7.31
C ARG A 193 -2.77 -3.88 -7.36
N VAL A 194 -2.05 -3.40 -6.33
CA VAL A 194 -0.61 -3.67 -6.16
C VAL A 194 -0.34 -5.18 -6.12
N SER A 195 -1.16 -5.94 -5.38
CA SER A 195 -0.99 -7.39 -5.18
C SER A 195 -1.39 -8.22 -6.41
N HIS A 196 -2.28 -7.72 -7.26
CA HIS A 196 -2.71 -8.38 -8.50
C HIS A 196 -1.90 -7.95 -9.74
N HIS A 197 -0.78 -7.24 -9.55
CA HIS A 197 0.07 -6.77 -10.62
C HIS A 197 -0.68 -5.92 -11.67
N GLU A 198 -1.67 -5.15 -11.23
CA GLU A 198 -2.37 -4.20 -12.09
C GLU A 198 -1.57 -2.89 -12.23
N PRO A 199 -1.78 -2.11 -13.31
CA PRO A 199 -1.22 -0.76 -13.39
C PRO A 199 -1.82 0.10 -12.28
N VAL A 200 -1.04 0.52 -11.28
CA VAL A 200 -1.56 1.16 -10.06
C VAL A 200 -2.03 2.59 -10.25
N TRP A 201 -1.49 3.26 -11.26
CA TRP A 201 -1.88 4.62 -11.65
C TRP A 201 -3.23 4.68 -12.38
N LYS A 202 -3.76 3.56 -12.88
CA LYS A 202 -4.94 3.57 -13.76
C LYS A 202 -6.20 3.99 -12.99
N ARG A 203 -6.94 4.96 -13.52
CA ARG A 203 -8.25 5.42 -13.04
C ARG A 203 -8.93 6.11 -14.22
N PHE A 204 -10.27 6.21 -14.20
CA PHE A 204 -11.03 6.86 -15.27
C PHE A 204 -10.52 8.27 -15.63
N SER A 205 -10.10 9.06 -14.63
CA SER A 205 -9.64 10.45 -14.81
C SER A 205 -8.15 10.59 -15.16
N VAL A 206 -7.42 9.49 -15.40
CA VAL A 206 -5.98 9.52 -15.67
C VAL A 206 -5.76 9.37 -17.17
N HIS A 207 -5.32 10.47 -17.80
CA HIS A 207 -5.10 10.54 -19.24
C HIS A 207 -3.65 10.87 -19.61
N THR A 208 -2.90 11.47 -18.68
CA THR A 208 -1.51 11.86 -18.87
C THR A 208 -0.60 11.28 -17.79
N GLU A 209 0.70 11.31 -18.05
CA GLU A 209 1.74 10.97 -17.06
C GLU A 209 1.59 11.80 -15.78
N GLN A 210 1.23 13.08 -15.91
CA GLN A 210 1.05 13.96 -14.77
C GLN A 210 -0.16 13.55 -13.93
N ASP A 211 -1.27 13.16 -14.56
CA ASP A 211 -2.44 12.65 -13.85
C ASP A 211 -2.12 11.35 -13.11
N ALA A 212 -1.33 10.48 -13.74
CA ALA A 212 -0.88 9.23 -13.14
C ALA A 212 -0.04 9.49 -11.88
N ILE A 213 0.93 10.41 -11.96
CA ILE A 213 1.75 10.80 -10.81
C ILE A 213 0.91 11.43 -9.71
N THR A 214 0.05 12.40 -10.04
CA THR A 214 -0.86 13.04 -9.08
C THR A 214 -1.74 12.00 -8.38
N HIS A 215 -2.31 11.05 -9.12
CA HIS A 215 -3.14 9.99 -8.54
C HIS A 215 -2.36 9.09 -7.58
N LEU A 216 -1.11 8.76 -7.88
CA LEU A 216 -0.26 7.97 -6.99
C LEU A 216 0.05 8.73 -5.69
N HIS A 217 0.34 10.03 -5.77
CA HIS A 217 0.52 10.88 -4.58
C HIS A 217 -0.77 10.99 -3.75
N GLU A 218 -1.94 11.16 -4.36
CA GLU A 218 -3.23 11.12 -3.65
C GLU A 218 -3.40 9.82 -2.84
N LYS A 219 -2.93 8.69 -3.38
CA LYS A 219 -2.99 7.39 -2.69
C LYS A 219 -1.98 7.29 -1.55
N ILE A 220 -0.76 7.81 -1.73
CA ILE A 220 0.25 7.92 -0.67
C ILE A 220 -0.28 8.78 0.48
N ASP A 221 -0.89 9.92 0.17
CA ASP A 221 -1.48 10.82 1.17
C ASP A 221 -2.58 10.15 1.98
N LYS A 222 -3.46 9.38 1.32
CA LYS A 222 -4.49 8.60 2.00
C LYS A 222 -3.90 7.56 2.95
N ILE A 223 -2.84 6.88 2.55
CA ILE A 223 -2.13 5.92 3.42
C ILE A 223 -1.55 6.67 4.65
N LYS A 224 -0.87 7.79 4.42
CA LYS A 224 -0.32 8.63 5.48
C LYS A 224 -1.40 9.13 6.44
N GLN A 225 -2.53 9.61 5.92
CA GLN A 225 -3.68 10.06 6.71
C GLN A 225 -4.22 8.96 7.63
N LEU A 226 -4.37 7.73 7.13
CA LEU A 226 -4.82 6.62 7.95
C LEU A 226 -3.81 6.29 9.07
N VAL A 227 -2.52 6.22 8.74
CA VAL A 227 -1.47 5.94 9.72
C VAL A 227 -1.44 7.03 10.81
N LEU A 228 -1.49 8.31 10.41
CA LEU A 228 -1.54 9.46 11.31
C LEU A 228 -2.77 9.43 12.23
N LEU A 229 -3.93 9.09 11.68
CA LEU A 229 -5.18 8.98 12.43
C LEU A 229 -5.11 7.88 13.50
N ILE A 230 -4.40 6.77 13.23
CA ILE A 230 -4.24 5.67 14.18
C ILE A 230 -3.17 6.00 15.23
N SER A 231 -1.98 6.45 14.81
CA SER A 231 -0.85 6.77 15.70
C SER A 231 0.09 7.79 15.05
N PRO A 232 0.20 9.01 15.63
CA PRO A 232 1.19 10.01 15.21
C PRO A 232 2.63 9.49 15.27
N GLU A 233 2.98 8.66 16.26
CA GLU A 233 4.31 8.08 16.39
C GLU A 233 4.64 7.12 15.25
N LYS A 234 3.63 6.37 14.77
CA LYS A 234 3.80 5.48 13.62
C LYS A 234 4.01 6.27 12.33
N GLU A 235 3.34 7.42 12.18
CA GLU A 235 3.57 8.32 11.05
C GLU A 235 5.00 8.89 11.06
N GLN A 236 5.49 9.31 12.22
CA GLN A 236 6.88 9.75 12.38
C GLN A 236 7.88 8.66 12.02
N LEU A 237 7.63 7.41 12.39
CA LEU A 237 8.48 6.28 11.98
C LEU A 237 8.49 6.11 10.45
N VAL A 238 7.34 6.20 9.79
CA VAL A 238 7.22 6.09 8.32
C VAL A 238 8.00 7.20 7.61
N ILE A 239 7.98 8.42 8.14
CA ILE A 239 8.73 9.55 7.60
C ILE A 239 10.24 9.36 7.84
N ARG A 240 10.66 9.15 9.08
CA ARG A 240 12.08 9.12 9.46
C ARG A 240 12.84 7.89 8.97
N SER A 241 12.14 6.81 8.63
CA SER A 241 12.74 5.61 8.01
C SER A 241 12.93 5.74 6.49
N GLY A 242 12.51 6.85 5.87
CA GLY A 242 12.62 7.07 4.43
C GLY A 242 11.61 6.26 3.60
N LEU A 243 10.63 5.60 4.23
CA LEU A 243 9.60 4.85 3.50
C LEU A 243 8.71 5.79 2.68
N LEU A 244 8.31 6.92 3.26
CA LEU A 244 7.50 7.91 2.57
C LEU A 244 8.26 8.53 1.39
N SER A 245 9.46 9.05 1.64
CA SER A 245 10.29 9.69 0.61
C SER A 245 10.64 8.72 -0.51
N SER A 246 10.91 7.45 -0.21
CA SER A 246 11.19 6.45 -1.24
C SER A 246 9.97 6.14 -2.13
N ALA A 247 8.77 6.09 -1.55
CA ALA A 247 7.54 5.90 -2.32
C ALA A 247 7.23 7.11 -3.20
N GLU A 248 7.35 8.32 -2.65
CA GLU A 248 7.14 9.58 -3.39
C GLU A 248 8.14 9.73 -4.54
N ARG A 249 9.42 9.42 -4.32
CA ARG A 249 10.44 9.45 -5.36
C ARG A 249 10.10 8.52 -6.51
N MET A 250 9.76 7.26 -6.19
CA MET A 250 9.41 6.26 -7.20
C MET A 250 8.17 6.68 -8.00
N CYS A 251 7.21 7.34 -7.35
CA CYS A 251 6.05 7.97 -7.97
C CYS A 251 6.38 9.33 -8.60
N SER A 252 7.51 9.49 -9.28
CA SER A 252 7.87 10.74 -9.97
C SER A 252 8.12 10.53 -11.46
N ILE A 253 7.90 11.59 -12.25
CA ILE A 253 8.28 11.60 -13.68
C ILE A 253 9.78 11.36 -13.84
N SER A 254 10.61 11.84 -12.91
CA SER A 254 12.06 11.63 -12.98
C SER A 254 12.44 10.14 -12.92
N GLU A 255 11.78 9.37 -12.07
CA GLU A 255 11.98 7.92 -11.96
C GLU A 255 11.39 7.18 -13.17
N LEU A 256 10.22 7.58 -13.66
CA LEU A 256 9.69 7.07 -14.92
C LEU A 256 10.71 7.23 -16.06
N ARG A 257 11.26 8.44 -16.24
CA ARG A 257 12.30 8.71 -17.26
C ARG A 257 13.56 7.89 -17.01
N ARG A 258 13.95 7.65 -15.75
CA ARG A 258 15.07 6.75 -15.42
C ARG A 258 14.84 5.34 -15.95
N PHE A 259 13.66 4.76 -15.76
CA PHE A 259 13.34 3.43 -16.30
C PHE A 259 13.20 3.41 -17.82
N GLN A 260 12.78 4.51 -18.43
CA GLN A 260 12.84 4.67 -19.89
C GLN A 260 14.29 4.82 -20.41
N HIS A 261 15.28 5.00 -19.51
CA HIS A 261 16.66 5.40 -19.81
C HIS A 261 16.76 6.75 -20.55
N ASN A 262 15.81 7.65 -20.27
CA ASN A 262 15.74 8.99 -20.82
C ASN A 262 16.07 10.05 -19.73
N ILE A 263 17.01 9.73 -18.85
CA ILE A 263 17.49 10.65 -17.80
C ILE A 263 18.79 11.34 -18.24
N GLU A 264 18.88 12.65 -17.99
CA GLU A 264 20.07 13.44 -18.30
C GLU A 264 21.30 12.94 -17.53
N THR A 265 22.44 12.86 -18.21
CA THR A 265 23.72 12.44 -17.60
C THR A 265 24.60 13.64 -17.30
N VAL A 266 24.90 13.87 -16.02
CA VAL A 266 25.75 14.97 -15.56
C VAL A 266 27.21 14.55 -15.50
N LYS A 267 28.08 15.31 -16.20
CA LYS A 267 29.54 15.13 -16.12
C LYS A 267 30.09 15.67 -14.80
N ILE A 268 30.75 14.82 -14.02
CA ILE A 268 31.39 15.19 -12.75
C ILE A 268 32.90 15.32 -12.96
N LYS A 269 33.41 16.54 -12.74
CA LYS A 269 34.83 16.90 -12.94
C LYS A 269 35.57 17.23 -11.64
N SER A 270 34.86 17.35 -10.51
CA SER A 270 35.43 17.71 -9.21
C SER A 270 34.55 17.16 -8.09
N ILE A 271 35.16 16.97 -6.91
CA ILE A 271 34.44 16.55 -5.70
C ILE A 271 33.40 17.61 -5.29
N ALA A 272 33.72 18.90 -5.41
CA ALA A 272 32.80 19.99 -5.11
C ALA A 272 31.52 19.95 -5.97
N LYS A 273 31.63 19.57 -7.26
CA LYS A 273 30.45 19.40 -8.11
C LYS A 273 29.63 18.16 -7.70
N LEU A 274 30.30 17.08 -7.29
CA LEU A 274 29.63 15.89 -6.78
C LEU A 274 28.85 16.21 -5.50
N SER A 275 29.44 16.90 -4.54
CA SER A 275 28.78 17.29 -3.29
C SER A 275 27.57 18.18 -3.54
N LYS A 276 27.68 19.19 -4.41
CA LYS A 276 26.53 20.04 -4.80
C LYS A 276 25.40 19.24 -5.45
N LEU A 277 25.75 18.28 -6.31
CA LEU A 277 24.75 17.43 -6.96
C LEU A 277 24.11 16.44 -5.98
N SER A 278 24.88 15.93 -5.00
CA SER A 278 24.36 15.08 -3.92
C SER A 278 23.33 15.82 -3.08
N GLN A 279 23.67 17.04 -2.64
CA GLN A 279 22.71 17.88 -1.90
C GLN A 279 21.45 18.13 -2.73
N LYS A 280 21.62 18.52 -4.01
CA LYS A 280 20.49 18.72 -4.92
C LYS A 280 19.65 17.46 -5.11
N ALA A 281 20.27 16.28 -5.18
CA ALA A 281 19.55 15.01 -5.29
C ALA A 281 18.70 14.76 -4.04
N SER A 282 19.27 14.96 -2.85
CA SER A 282 18.56 14.82 -1.56
C SER A 282 17.43 15.85 -1.42
N ASP A 283 17.65 17.11 -1.75
CA ASP A 283 16.64 18.18 -1.67
C ASP A 283 15.46 17.94 -2.62
N GLU A 284 15.74 17.49 -3.84
CA GLU A 284 14.71 17.17 -4.85
C GLU A 284 14.13 15.75 -4.70
N ASN A 285 14.66 14.96 -3.75
CA ASN A 285 14.38 13.52 -3.61
C ASN A 285 14.41 12.79 -4.96
N ALA A 286 15.44 13.03 -5.77
CA ALA A 286 15.52 12.58 -7.16
C ALA A 286 16.86 11.94 -7.49
N VAL A 287 16.83 10.78 -8.16
CA VAL A 287 18.04 10.10 -8.62
C VAL A 287 18.70 10.90 -9.74
N LYS A 288 20.02 11.08 -9.69
CA LYS A 288 20.80 11.74 -10.75
C LYS A 288 21.74 10.76 -11.42
N LYS A 289 21.75 10.74 -12.76
CA LYS A 289 22.72 9.96 -13.52
C LYS A 289 24.00 10.75 -13.70
N ILE A 290 25.13 10.20 -13.29
CA ILE A 290 26.43 10.87 -13.37
C ILE A 290 27.44 10.07 -14.18
N VAL A 291 28.44 10.77 -14.71
CA VAL A 291 29.61 10.15 -15.36
C VAL A 291 30.91 10.72 -14.81
N LEU A 292 31.83 9.82 -14.46
CA LEU A 292 33.19 10.11 -14.03
C LEU A 292 34.18 9.68 -15.12
N TYR A 293 35.28 10.43 -15.26
CA TYR A 293 36.31 10.19 -16.30
C TYR A 293 37.68 9.80 -15.72
N LYS A 294 37.85 9.78 -14.39
CA LYS A 294 39.16 9.62 -13.72
C LYS A 294 39.82 8.25 -13.97
N TYR A 295 39.04 7.23 -14.33
CA TYR A 295 39.49 5.86 -14.61
C TYR A 295 38.83 5.28 -15.88
N GLY A 296 38.55 6.14 -16.87
CA GLY A 296 37.67 5.81 -18.00
C GLY A 296 36.22 6.27 -17.77
N LYS A 297 35.39 6.23 -18.82
CA LYS A 297 33.99 6.69 -18.79
C LYS A 297 33.14 5.71 -17.98
N THR A 298 32.91 6.01 -16.71
CA THR A 298 32.08 5.16 -15.82
C THR A 298 30.80 5.90 -15.42
N GLN A 299 29.65 5.24 -15.54
CA GLN A 299 28.34 5.80 -15.22
C GLN A 299 27.83 5.30 -13.86
N PHE A 300 27.23 6.19 -13.07
CA PHE A 300 26.64 5.86 -11.77
C PHE A 300 25.25 6.49 -11.64
N LEU A 301 24.44 5.92 -10.74
CA LEU A 301 23.23 6.54 -10.24
C LEU A 301 23.51 7.09 -8.83
N LEU A 302 23.36 8.40 -8.66
CA LEU A 302 23.42 9.07 -7.38
C LEU A 302 22.02 9.07 -6.79
N HIS A 303 21.80 8.28 -5.75
CA HIS A 303 20.55 8.24 -5.02
C HIS A 303 20.54 9.32 -3.93
N PRO A 304 19.38 9.94 -3.65
CA PRO A 304 19.22 10.78 -2.46
C PRO A 304 19.34 9.94 -1.18
N ASP A 305 19.69 10.61 -0.09
CA ASP A 305 19.75 10.02 1.25
C ASP A 305 18.38 9.55 1.77
#